data_AF-W2QRA2-F1
#
_entry.id   AF-W2QRA2-F1
#
_cell.length_a   1.000
_cell.length_b   1.000
_cell.length_c   1.000
_cell.angle_alpha   90.00
_cell.angle_beta   90.00
_cell.angle_gamma   90.00
#
_symmetry.space_group_name_H-M   'P 1'
#
loop_
_entity.id
_entity.type
_entity.pdbx_description
1 polymer ?
#
loop_
_entity_poly.entity_id
_entity_poly.type
_entity_poly.pdbx_seq_one_letter_code
_entity_poly.pdbx_strand_id
1 'polypeptide(L)' 'MQRGVHADLSLAYLPGKGISLMAAMPIERDSLIIQYVGEVISRAMYLEREKKVKYYVVVVISGFTQVSNVVL' A
#
# COMPACT_ATOMS: atom_id res chain seq x y z
N MET A 1 1.16 13.67 -11.54
CA MET A 1 0.57 14.20 -10.29
C MET A 1 1.60 15.10 -9.64
N GLN A 2 1.47 16.43 -9.79
CA GLN A 2 2.52 17.39 -9.39
C GLN A 2 2.06 18.35 -8.29
N ARG A 3 0.76 18.31 -7.93
CA ARG A 3 0.10 19.06 -6.85
C ARG A 3 -1.05 18.23 -6.26
N GLY A 4 -0.75 17.01 -5.80
CA GLY A 4 -1.78 16.11 -5.27
C GLY A 4 -2.18 16.54 -3.86
N VAL A 5 -3.45 16.93 -3.68
CA VAL A 5 -4.06 16.90 -2.34
C VAL A 5 -4.34 15.43 -2.06
N HIS A 6 -3.74 14.91 -1.00
CA HIS A 6 -3.93 13.54 -0.55
C HIS A 6 -4.88 13.53 0.65
N ALA A 7 -5.57 12.41 0.85
CA ALA A 7 -6.35 12.20 2.06
C ALA A 7 -5.41 12.20 3.28
N ASP A 8 -5.89 12.75 4.40
CA ASP A 8 -5.17 12.66 5.66
C ASP A 8 -5.24 11.23 6.21
N LEU A 9 -4.08 10.63 6.47
CA LEU A 9 -3.91 9.23 6.81
C LEU A 9 -3.08 9.11 8.09
N SER A 10 -3.57 8.26 9.00
CA SER A 10 -2.92 7.92 10.27
C SER A 10 -2.45 6.47 10.27
N LEU A 11 -1.40 6.18 11.03
CA LEU A 11 -0.93 4.82 11.26
C LEU A 11 -1.66 4.21 12.46
N ALA A 12 -2.19 3.00 12.27
CA ALA A 12 -2.84 2.24 13.31
C ALA A 12 -2.35 0.79 13.32
N TYR A 13 -2.28 0.18 14.50
CA TYR A 13 -2.07 -1.26 14.61
C TYR A 13 -3.43 -1.97 14.59
N LEU A 14 -3.64 -2.86 13.63
CA LEU A 14 -4.83 -3.70 13.53
C LEU A 14 -4.47 -5.14 13.93
N PRO A 15 -5.04 -5.67 15.03
CA PRO A 15 -4.83 -7.05 15.44
C PRO A 15 -5.11 -8.03 14.29
N GLY A 16 -4.16 -8.93 14.03
CA GLY A 16 -4.25 -9.91 12.94
C GLY A 16 -3.89 -9.38 11.54
N LYS A 17 -3.64 -8.08 11.37
CA LYS A 17 -3.27 -7.46 10.08
C LYS A 17 -1.98 -6.65 10.12
N GLY A 18 -1.48 -6.31 11.30
CA GLY A 18 -0.25 -5.54 11.46
C GLY A 18 -0.50 -4.03 11.39
N ILE A 19 0.50 -3.27 10.92
CA ILE A 19 0.41 -1.81 10.78
C ILE A 19 -0.43 -1.48 9.55
N SER A 20 -1.38 -0.56 9.69
CA SER A 20 -2.33 -0.16 8.67
C SER A 20 -2.43 1.36 8.57
N LEU A 21 -2.81 1.84 7.39
CA LEU A 21 -3.14 3.25 7.15
C LEU A 21 -4.66 3.45 7.28
N MET A 22 -5.07 4.44 8.07
CA MET A 22 -6.47 4.77 8.34
C MET A 22 -6.78 6.22 7.99
N ALA A 23 -7.90 6.45 7.30
CA ALA A 23 -8.37 7.79 6.98
C ALA A 23 -8.73 8.56 8.25
N ALA A 24 -8.13 9.74 8.44
CA ALA A 24 -8.45 10.61 9.57
C ALA A 24 -9.79 11.35 9.37
N MET A 25 -10.25 11.47 8.12
CA MET A 25 -11.51 12.08 7.74
C MET A 25 -12.25 11.22 6.69
N PRO A 26 -13.57 11.35 6.55
CA PRO A 26 -14.31 10.70 5.47
C PRO A 26 -13.71 11.04 4.10
N ILE A 27 -13.51 10.02 3.27
CA ILE A 27 -12.99 10.17 1.91
C ILE A 27 -14.18 10.26 0.96
N GLU A 28 -14.25 11.35 0.19
CA GLU A 28 -15.27 11.51 -0.85
C GLU A 28 -15.03 10.54 -2.00
N ARG A 29 -16.11 10.18 -2.71
CA ARG A 29 -16.02 9.31 -3.88
C ARG A 29 -15.11 9.93 -4.95
N ASP A 30 -14.32 9.09 -5.62
CA ASP A 30 -13.36 9.48 -6.67
C ASP A 30 -12.22 10.41 -6.20
N SER A 31 -12.09 10.64 -4.88
CA SER A 31 -10.97 11.38 -4.31
C SER A 31 -9.66 10.58 -4.39
N LEU A 32 -8.57 11.30 -4.68
CA LEU A 32 -7.22 10.74 -4.60
C LEU A 32 -6.85 10.47 -3.14
N ILE A 33 -6.75 9.21 -2.77
CA ILE A 33 -6.39 8.80 -1.40
C ILE A 33 -4.91 9.05 -1.13
N ILE A 34 -4.04 8.30 -1.82
CA ILE A 34 -2.58 8.41 -1.70
C ILE A 34 -1.93 7.88 -2.98
N GLN A 35 -0.75 8.40 -3.31
CA GLN A 35 0.11 7.79 -4.31
C GLN A 35 1.02 6.76 -3.64
N TYR A 36 1.00 5.51 -4.11
CA TYR A 36 1.98 4.53 -3.68
C TYR A 36 3.37 4.93 -4.21
N VAL A 37 4.30 5.15 -3.29
CA VAL A 37 5.68 5.50 -3.59
C VAL A 37 6.61 4.41 -3.07
N GLY A 38 7.65 4.11 -3.83
CA GLY A 38 8.61 3.07 -3.50
C GLY A 38 9.84 3.14 -4.41
N GLU A 39 10.81 2.27 -4.13
CA GLU A 39 12.00 2.16 -4.97
C GLU A 39 11.63 1.60 -6.35
N VAL A 40 12.06 2.29 -7.41
CA VAL A 40 11.99 1.74 -8.77
C VAL A 40 13.19 0.83 -8.96
N ILE A 41 12.94 -0.48 -9.05
CA ILE A 41 13.99 -1.50 -9.20
C ILE A 41 13.80 -2.29 -10.49
N SER A 42 14.89 -2.87 -10.98
CA SER A 42 14.82 -3.81 -12.09
C SER A 42 14.16 -5.11 -11.63
N ARG A 43 13.56 -5.84 -12.59
CA ARG A 43 12.95 -7.14 -12.33
C ARG A 43 13.95 -8.16 -11.75
N ALA A 44 15.20 -8.12 -12.20
CA ALA A 44 16.26 -8.99 -11.66
C ALA A 44 16.50 -8.72 -10.17
N MET A 45 16.57 -7.45 -9.78
CA MET A 45 16.72 -7.06 -8.37
C MET A 45 15.51 -7.46 -7.53
N TYR A 46 14.30 -7.35 -8.09
CA TYR A 46 13.08 -7.81 -7.41
C TYR A 46 13.15 -9.31 -7.08
N LEU A 47 13.48 -10.14 -8.08
CA LEU A 47 13.58 -11.59 -7.91
C LEU A 47 14.67 -12.01 -6.93
N GLU A 48 15.79 -11.27 -6.87
CA GLU A 48 16.83 -11.51 -5.87
C GLU A 48 16.37 -11.14 -4.45
N ARG A 49 15.57 -10.07 -4.31
CA ARG A 49 15.02 -9.63 -3.04
C ARG A 49 13.94 -10.59 -2.53
N GLU A 50 13.03 -11.06 -3.38
CA GLU A 50 12.03 -12.06 -2.99
C GLU A 50 12.66 -13.34 -2.43
N LYS A 51 13.75 -13.82 -3.04
CA LYS A 51 14.48 -15.00 -2.53
C LYS A 51 15.06 -14.79 -1.13
N LYS A 52 15.33 -13.54 -0.75
CA LYS A 52 15.87 -13.17 0.58
C LYS A 52 14.77 -12.87 1.60
N VAL A 53 13.56 -12.53 1.17
CA VAL A 53 12.45 -12.13 2.03
C VAL A 53 11.61 -13.34 2.42
N LYS A 54 11.66 -13.73 3.70
CA LYS A 54 10.82 -14.81 4.27
C LYS A 54 9.41 -14.36 4.70
N TYR A 55 9.10 -13.07 4.63
CA TYR A 55 7.84 -12.49 5.11
C TYR A 55 7.19 -11.62 4.05
N TYR A 56 5.97 -11.96 3.66
CA TYR A 56 5.16 -11.15 2.75
C TYR A 56 4.57 -9.95 3.51
N VAL A 57 4.77 -8.75 2.99
CA VAL A 57 4.06 -7.55 3.44
C VAL A 57 2.73 -7.52 2.70
N VAL A 58 1.64 -7.86 3.40
CA VAL A 58 0.28 -7.79 2.85
C VAL A 58 -0.30 -6.43 3.15
N VAL A 59 -0.49 -5.60 2.12
CA VAL A 59 -1.21 -4.33 2.25
C VAL A 59 -2.70 -4.61 2.11
N VAL A 60 -3.43 -4.61 3.23
CA VAL A 60 -4.89 -4.79 3.24
C VAL A 60 -5.57 -3.42 3.17
N ILE A 61 -6.11 -3.05 2.00
CA ILE A 61 -6.99 -1.87 1.88
C ILE A 61 -8.41 -2.36 2.17
N SER A 62 -8.90 -2.12 3.39
CA SER A 62 -10.26 -2.52 3.79
C SER A 62 -11.30 -1.71 3.00
N GLY A 63 -11.97 -2.36 2.05
CA GLY A 63 -13.04 -1.78 1.22
C GLY A 63 -13.14 -2.41 -0.16
N PHE A 64 -12.06 -3.01 -0.66
CA PHE A 64 -12.05 -3.81 -1.88
C PHE A 64 -11.24 -5.08 -1.60
N THR A 65 -11.88 -6.24 -1.64
CA THR A 65 -11.19 -7.53 -1.68
C THR A 65 -10.59 -7.69 -3.08
N GLN A 66 -9.58 -6.90 -3.41
CA GLN A 66 -8.77 -7.11 -4.59
C GLN A 66 -7.49 -7.80 -4.13
N VAL A 67 -7.48 -9.13 -4.26
CA VAL A 67 -6.24 -9.91 -4.25
C VAL A 67 -5.53 -9.56 -5.56
N SER A 68 -4.84 -8.42 -5.57
CA SER A 68 -3.92 -8.09 -6.64
C SER A 68 -2.68 -8.92 -6.40
N ASN A 69 -2.59 -10.07 -7.08
CA ASN A 69 -1.29 -10.64 -7.42
C ASN A 69 -0.58 -9.58 -8.26
N VAL A 70 0.22 -8.74 -7.62
CA VAL A 70 1.16 -7.87 -8.33
C VAL A 70 2.29 -8.78 -8.77
N VAL A 71 2.08 -9.41 -9.93
CA VAL A 71 3.16 -9.99 -10.72
C VAL A 71 3.91 -8.82 -11.36
N LEU A 72 5.17 -8.64 -10.97
CA LEU A 72 6.12 -7.73 -11.62
C LEU A 72 6.85 -8.39 -12.81
#